data_AF-A0A2V4UUF2-F1
#
_entry.id   AF-A0A2V4UUF2-F1
#
_cell.length_a   1.000
_cell.length_b   1.000
_cell.length_c   1.000
_cell.angle_alpha   90.00
_cell.angle_beta   90.00
_cell.angle_gamma   90.00
#
_symmetry.space_group_name_H-M   'P 1'
#
loop_
_entity.id
_entity.type
_entity.pdbx_description
1 polymer ?
#
loop_
_entity_poly.entity_id
_entity_poly.type
_entity_poly.pdbx_seq_one_letter_code
_entity_poly.pdbx_strand_id
1 'polypeptide(L)'
;MDESKELERRLSDMLTEGDMEASGDAEERERQLIPPKYEVRIQTERDPIVEETLKFRTMARELDNRYDRYLDRTAHKKAETDDPS
;
A
#
# COMPACT_ATOMS: atom_id res chain seq x y z
N MET A 1 -69.27 23.13 8.45
CA MET A 1 -67.87 23.55 8.27
C MET A 1 -67.05 22.28 8.26
N ASP A 2 -66.29 22.04 7.19
CA ASP A 2 -65.56 20.78 6.94
C ASP A 2 -64.42 20.63 7.95
N GLU A 3 -64.54 19.68 8.87
CA GLU A 3 -63.49 19.33 9.85
C GLU A 3 -62.16 18.94 9.16
N SER A 4 -62.22 18.38 7.95
CA SER A 4 -61.05 18.03 7.15
C SER A 4 -60.20 19.26 6.77
N LYS A 5 -60.83 20.36 6.39
CA LYS A 5 -60.13 21.61 6.05
C LYS A 5 -59.45 22.24 7.26
N GLU A 6 -60.06 22.07 8.44
CA GLU A 6 -59.49 22.58 9.69
C GLU A 6 -58.28 21.75 10.14
N LEU A 7 -58.31 20.44 9.91
CA LEU A 7 -57.19 19.53 10.13
C LEU A 7 -56.03 19.78 9.16
N GLU A 8 -56.32 19.95 7.88
CA GLU A 8 -55.31 20.31 6.86
C GLU A 8 -54.62 21.61 7.19
N ARG A 9 -55.38 22.62 7.64
CA ARG A 9 -54.83 23.90 8.06
C ARG A 9 -53.92 23.76 9.29
N ARG A 10 -54.34 23.04 10.33
CA ARG A 10 -53.49 22.76 11.51
C ARG A 10 -52.22 22.00 11.15
N LEU A 11 -52.31 21.05 10.22
CA LEU A 11 -51.16 20.29 9.73
C LEU A 11 -50.19 21.19 8.98
N SER A 12 -50.71 22.08 8.12
CA SER A 12 -49.90 23.08 7.42
C SER A 12 -49.20 23.99 8.41
N ASP A 13 -49.94 24.58 9.36
CA ASP A 13 -49.38 25.48 10.38
C ASP A 13 -48.26 24.79 11.19
N MET A 14 -48.45 23.52 11.57
CA MET A 14 -47.43 22.73 12.29
C MET A 14 -46.19 22.43 11.43
N LEU A 15 -46.34 22.27 10.12
CA LEU A 15 -45.22 22.00 9.20
C LEU A 15 -44.47 23.26 8.76
N THR A 16 -45.14 24.41 8.68
CA THR A 16 -44.53 25.68 8.24
C THR A 16 -44.11 26.60 9.36
N GLU A 17 -44.82 26.61 10.49
CA GLU A 17 -44.56 27.49 11.64
C GLU A 17 -44.13 26.73 12.90
N GLY A 18 -44.19 25.39 12.90
CA GLY A 18 -43.60 24.59 13.97
C GLY A 18 -42.08 24.77 13.96
N ASP A 19 -41.53 25.19 15.10
CA ASP A 19 -40.09 25.20 15.32
C ASP A 19 -39.53 23.84 14.87
N MET A 20 -38.70 23.84 13.82
CA MET A 20 -37.90 22.67 13.49
C MET A 20 -37.13 22.34 14.76
N GLU A 21 -37.35 21.14 15.32
CA GLU A 21 -36.55 20.67 16.43
C GLU A 21 -35.09 20.89 16.04
N ALA A 22 -34.46 21.85 16.73
CA ALA A 22 -33.04 22.13 16.63
C ALA A 22 -32.38 20.83 17.06
N SER A 23 -32.17 19.99 16.06
CA SER A 23 -31.73 18.64 16.25
C SER A 23 -30.31 18.81 16.76
N GLY A 24 -30.16 18.45 18.04
CA GLY A 24 -29.00 18.76 18.87
C GLY A 24 -27.70 18.67 18.09
N ASP A 25 -26.90 19.71 18.26
CA ASP A 25 -25.54 19.89 17.77
C ASP A 25 -25.28 19.43 16.33
N ALA A 26 -25.25 20.40 15.42
CA ALA A 26 -24.69 20.21 14.08
C ALA A 26 -23.31 19.50 14.12
N GLU A 27 -22.51 19.77 15.16
CA GLU A 27 -21.24 19.08 15.42
C GLU A 27 -21.38 17.56 15.65
N GLU A 28 -22.44 17.09 16.33
CA GLU A 28 -22.64 15.65 16.58
C GLU A 28 -23.02 14.90 15.30
N ARG A 29 -23.83 15.53 14.44
CA ARG A 29 -24.13 14.99 13.10
C ARG A 29 -22.90 14.94 12.21
N GLU A 30 -22.08 15.98 12.25
CA GLU A 30 -20.83 16.03 11.48
C GLU A 30 -19.87 14.92 11.90
N ARG A 31 -19.75 14.62 13.20
CA ARG A 31 -18.90 13.53 13.70
C ARG A 31 -19.37 12.14 13.26
N GLN A 32 -20.68 11.91 13.14
CA GLN A 32 -21.25 10.65 12.64
C GLN A 32 -21.00 10.44 11.14
N LEU A 33 -20.81 11.52 10.38
CA LEU A 33 -20.52 11.49 8.95
C LEU A 33 -19.04 11.26 8.64
N ILE A 34 -18.14 11.39 9.63
CA ILE A 34 -16.71 11.14 9.44
C ILE A 34 -16.50 9.62 9.36
N PRO A 35 -16.10 9.08 8.19
CA PRO A 35 -15.80 7.67 8.09
C PRO A 35 -14.60 7.35 9.00
N PRO A 36 -14.64 6.22 9.73
CA PRO A 36 -13.53 5.81 10.56
C PRO A 36 -12.25 5.68 9.71
N LYS A 37 -11.12 6.10 10.28
CA LYS A 37 -9.81 6.01 9.62
C LYS A 37 -9.42 4.54 9.51
N TYR A 38 -9.68 3.92 8.37
CA TYR A 38 -9.19 2.58 8.08
C TYR A 38 -7.70 2.64 7.73
N GLU A 39 -6.86 1.95 8.49
CA GLU A 39 -5.48 1.67 8.11
C GLU A 39 -5.43 0.40 7.27
N VAL A 40 -5.01 0.52 6.00
CA VAL A 40 -4.69 -0.64 5.17
C VAL A 40 -3.23 -1.01 5.42
N ARG A 41 -3.00 -2.09 6.16
CA ARG A 41 -1.66 -2.66 6.37
C ARG A 41 -1.40 -3.69 5.29
N ILE A 42 -0.57 -3.34 4.31
CA ILE A 42 -0.15 -4.26 3.25
C ILE A 42 1.04 -5.05 3.76
N GLN A 43 0.86 -6.35 3.99
CA GLN A 43 1.97 -7.28 4.21
C GLN A 43 2.48 -7.72 2.83
N THR A 44 3.67 -7.27 2.43
CA THR A 44 4.31 -7.71 1.18
C THR A 44 5.02 -9.04 1.40
N GLU A 45 4.57 -10.09 0.70
CA GLU A 45 5.16 -11.44 0.81
C GLU A 45 6.53 -11.56 0.13
N ARG A 46 6.86 -10.67 -0.82
CA ARG A 46 8.12 -10.65 -1.56
C ARG A 46 8.73 -9.25 -1.55
N ASP A 47 10.00 -9.20 -1.16
CA ASP A 47 10.82 -7.99 -1.23
C ASP A 47 11.67 -8.01 -2.51
N PRO A 48 11.38 -7.13 -3.50
CA PRO A 48 12.11 -7.11 -4.76
C PRO A 48 13.61 -6.81 -4.57
N ILE A 49 13.99 -6.04 -3.53
CA ILE A 49 15.39 -5.68 -3.29
C ILE A 49 16.18 -6.92 -2.86
N VAL A 50 15.60 -7.75 -2.00
CA VAL A 50 16.24 -8.99 -1.54
C VAL A 50 16.39 -9.99 -2.69
N GLU A 51 15.38 -10.13 -3.54
CA GLU A 51 15.45 -11.03 -4.71
C GLU A 51 16.51 -10.58 -5.73
N GLU A 52 16.57 -9.28 -6.01
CA GLU A 52 17.57 -8.70 -6.92
C GLU A 52 18.99 -8.88 -6.36
N THR A 53 19.21 -8.53 -5.10
CA THR A 53 20.54 -8.65 -4.47
C THR A 53 21.03 -10.10 -4.44
N LEU A 54 20.15 -11.08 -4.20
CA LEU A 54 20.51 -12.49 -4.30
C LEU A 54 20.95 -12.87 -5.72
N LYS A 55 20.23 -12.43 -6.76
CA LYS A 55 20.60 -12.69 -8.16
C LYS A 55 21.94 -12.07 -8.52
N PHE A 56 22.17 -10.81 -8.12
CA PHE A 56 23.45 -10.13 -8.38
C PHE A 56 24.63 -10.85 -7.71
N ARG A 57 24.46 -11.33 -6.47
CA ARG A 57 25.51 -12.09 -5.78
C ARG A 57 25.83 -13.41 -6.46
N THR A 58 24.83 -14.11 -7.00
CA THR A 58 25.04 -15.35 -7.76
C THR A 58 25.83 -15.07 -9.03
N MET A 59 25.43 -14.06 -9.81
CA MET A 59 26.15 -13.67 -11.04
C MET A 59 27.61 -13.28 -10.75
N ALA A 60 27.87 -12.56 -9.66
CA ALA A 60 29.23 -12.19 -9.27
C ALA A 60 30.10 -13.43 -8.95
N ARG A 61 29.56 -14.40 -8.21
CA ARG A 61 30.27 -15.65 -7.87
C ARG A 61 30.60 -16.49 -9.11
N GLU A 62 29.70 -16.52 -10.08
CA GLU A 62 29.94 -17.22 -11.35
C GLU A 62 31.10 -16.58 -12.14
N LEU A 63 31.15 -15.25 -12.17
CA LEU A 63 32.26 -14.53 -12.81
C LEU A 63 33.58 -14.76 -12.10
N ASP A 64 33.62 -14.69 -10.78
CA ASP A 64 34.80 -14.93 -9.95
C ASP A 64 35.41 -16.31 -10.22
N ASN A 65 34.59 -17.36 -10.15
CA ASN A 65 35.00 -18.73 -10.46
C ASN A 65 35.58 -18.89 -11.88
N ARG A 66 35.12 -18.09 -12.86
CA ARG A 66 35.66 -18.13 -14.22
C ARG A 66 37.03 -17.47 -14.30
N TYR A 67 37.24 -16.39 -13.53
CA TYR A 67 38.53 -15.74 -13.43
C TYR A 67 39.55 -16.63 -12.75
N ASP A 68 39.18 -17.32 -11.67
CA ASP A 68 40.04 -18.28 -10.99
C ASP A 68 40.54 -19.37 -11.94
N ARG A 69 39.62 -20.01 -12.69
CA ARG A 69 39.99 -21.04 -13.68
C ARG A 69 40.90 -20.51 -14.79
N TYR A 70 40.74 -19.24 -15.17
CA TYR A 70 41.60 -18.62 -16.18
C TYR A 70 43.00 -18.42 -15.62
N LEU A 71 43.12 -17.88 -14.40
CA LEU A 71 44.40 -17.67 -13.72
C LEU A 71 45.15 -18.99 -13.54
N ASP A 72 44.48 -20.04 -13.06
CA ASP A 72 45.06 -21.37 -12.90
C ASP A 72 45.64 -21.89 -14.23
N ARG A 73 44.86 -21.80 -15.32
CA ARG A 73 45.31 -22.23 -16.65
C ARG A 73 46.53 -21.45 -17.12
N THR A 74 46.57 -20.13 -16.89
CA THR A 74 47.73 -19.32 -17.28
C THR A 74 48.96 -19.60 -16.43
N ALA A 75 48.78 -19.88 -15.14
CA ALA A 75 49.87 -20.26 -14.23
C ALA A 75 50.48 -21.61 -14.62
N HIS A 76 49.65 -22.60 -14.94
CA HIS A 76 50.11 -23.91 -15.43
C HIS A 76 50.88 -23.78 -16.75
N LYS A 77 50.37 -23.00 -17.71
CA LYS A 77 51.05 -22.77 -19.00
C LYS A 77 52.41 -22.09 -18.82
N LYS A 78 52.53 -21.17 -17.85
CA LYS A 78 53.80 -20.49 -17.55
C LYS A 78 54.84 -21.45 -16.97
N ALA A 79 54.42 -22.35 -16.07
CA ALA A 79 55.28 -23.37 -15.49
C ALA A 79 55.80 -24.37 -16.55
N GLU A 80 54.98 -24.74 -17.54
CA GLU A 80 55.42 -25.58 -18.66
C GLU A 80 56.42 -24.87 -19.60
N THR A 81 56.35 -23.54 -19.73
CA THR A 81 57.27 -22.77 -20.59
C THR A 81 58.61 -22.43 -19.92
N ASP A 82 58.63 -22.34 -18.58
CA ASP A 82 59.84 -21.99 -17.81
C ASP A 82 60.73 -23.21 -17.49
N ASP A 83 60.28 -24.43 -17.82
CA ASP A 83 61.03 -25.69 -17.63
C ASP A 83 61.26 -26.44 -18.97
N PRO A 84 62.07 -25.89 -19.91
CA PRO A 84 62.47 -26.60 -21.11
C PRO A 84 63.62 -27.55 -20.78
N SER A 85 63.36 -28.85 -20.80
CA SER A 85 64.40 -29.90 -20.81
C SER A 85 65.32 -29.77 -22.03
#